data_AF-A0A950KPM9-F1
#
_entry.id   AF-A0A950KPM9-F1
#
_cell.length_a   1.000
_cell.length_b   1.000
_cell.length_c   1.000
_cell.angle_alpha   90.00
_cell.angle_beta   90.00
_cell.angle_gamma   90.00
#
_symmetry.space_group_name_H-M   'P 1'
#
loop_
_entity.id
_entity.type
_entity.pdbx_description
1 polymer ?
#
loop_
_entity_poly.entity_id
_entity_poly.type
_entity_poly.pdbx_seq_one_letter_code
_entity_poly.pdbx_strand_id
1 'polypeptide(L)'
;RALVEPLEADPDAALSTGTAIEQTLARGGVRLEQIHHGDGIASWAVNRRAVARGHSIRTGLEDTPVLPDGRMATGNGELVTAAIFLLGERHPADRRGG
;
A
#
# COMPACT_ATOMS: atom_id res chain seq x y z
N ARG A 1 -0.87 -14.70 6.05
CA ARG A 1 -0.52 -13.27 5.91
C ARG A 1 -1.12 -12.51 7.08
N ALA A 2 -0.55 -11.36 7.47
CA ALA A 2 -1.14 -10.41 8.41
C ALA A 2 -1.64 -9.18 7.63
N LEU A 3 -2.86 -8.74 7.90
CA LEU A 3 -3.44 -7.53 7.30
C LEU A 3 -3.01 -6.31 8.12
N VAL A 4 -2.54 -5.27 7.45
CA VAL A 4 -2.27 -3.95 8.02
C VAL A 4 -3.25 -2.97 7.37
N GLU A 5 -4.18 -2.45 8.16
CA GLU A 5 -5.36 -1.71 7.73
C GLU A 5 -5.53 -0.42 8.55
N PRO A 6 -4.76 0.64 8.26
CA PRO A 6 -5.12 2.00 8.65
C PRO A 6 -6.38 2.47 7.89
N LEU A 7 -7.30 3.10 8.60
CA LEU A 7 -8.61 3.52 8.07
C LEU A 7 -8.77 5.05 8.05
N GLU A 8 -7.70 5.78 8.34
CA GLU A 8 -7.70 7.23 8.32
C GLU A 8 -7.66 7.76 6.88
N ALA A 9 -8.55 8.69 6.56
CA ALA A 9 -8.58 9.35 5.25
C ALA A 9 -7.37 10.29 5.03
N ASP A 10 -6.76 10.79 6.11
CA ASP A 10 -5.55 11.58 6.06
C ASP A 10 -4.32 10.68 5.84
N PRO A 11 -3.51 10.90 4.77
CA PRO A 11 -2.37 10.04 4.47
C PRO A 11 -1.34 9.95 5.58
N ASP A 12 -1.02 11.06 6.26
CA ASP A 12 0.02 11.06 7.30
C ASP A 12 -0.45 10.28 8.55
N ALA A 13 -1.72 10.45 8.93
CA ALA A 13 -2.35 9.66 9.99
C ALA A 13 -2.36 8.17 9.64
N ALA A 14 -2.76 7.80 8.42
CA ALA A 14 -2.78 6.41 7.97
C ALA A 14 -1.38 5.76 8.00
N LEU A 15 -0.35 6.50 7.58
CA LEU A 15 1.05 6.03 7.64
C LEU A 15 1.55 5.86 9.07
N SER A 16 1.14 6.75 9.98
CA SER A 16 1.42 6.65 11.41
C SER A 16 0.79 5.39 12.01
N THR A 17 -0.50 5.16 11.76
CA THR A 17 -1.23 3.97 12.20
C THR A 17 -0.63 2.69 11.63
N GLY A 18 -0.34 2.65 10.32
CA GLY A 18 0.33 1.51 9.68
C GLY A 18 1.69 1.19 10.30
N THR A 19 2.47 2.22 10.65
CA THR A 19 3.76 2.04 11.36
C THR A 19 3.57 1.48 12.76
N ALA A 20 2.57 1.95 13.51
CA ALA A 20 2.27 1.45 14.85
C ALA A 20 1.82 -0.03 14.84
N ILE A 21 1.03 -0.43 13.84
CA ILE A 21 0.62 -1.83 13.63
C ILE A 21 1.86 -2.69 13.32
N GLU A 22 2.71 -2.28 12.38
CA GLU A 22 3.96 -3.00 12.05
C GLU A 22 4.84 -3.22 13.29
N GLN A 23 5.03 -2.19 14.11
CA GLN A 23 5.80 -2.29 15.34
C GLN A 23 5.17 -3.26 16.34
N THR A 24 3.84 -3.29 16.42
CA THR A 24 3.11 -4.21 17.31
C THR A 24 3.27 -5.66 16.85
N LEU A 25 3.15 -5.92 15.55
CA LEU A 25 3.41 -7.24 14.97
C LEU A 25 4.85 -7.69 15.22
N ALA A 26 5.83 -6.79 15.02
CA ALA A 26 7.23 -7.09 15.26
C ALA A 26 7.54 -7.41 16.73
N ARG A 27 7.03 -6.60 17.68
CA ARG A 27 7.17 -6.85 19.12
C ARG A 27 6.51 -8.17 19.54
N GLY A 28 5.40 -8.54 18.91
CA GLY A 28 4.72 -9.82 19.12
C GLY A 28 5.39 -11.02 18.47
N GLY A 29 6.52 -10.85 17.77
CA GLY A 29 7.22 -11.94 17.08
C GLY A 29 6.46 -12.51 15.87
N VAL A 30 5.50 -11.78 15.31
CA VAL A 30 4.71 -12.22 14.16
C VAL A 30 5.59 -12.18 12.90
N ARG A 31 5.85 -13.35 12.30
CA ARG A 31 6.68 -13.50 11.09
C ARG A 31 5.87 -13.73 9.80
N LEU A 32 4.56 -13.59 9.85
CA LEU A 32 3.70 -13.75 8.67
C LEU A 32 4.00 -12.63 7.66
N GLU A 33 3.97 -12.97 6.37
CA GLU A 33 3.96 -11.98 5.29
C GLU A 33 2.85 -10.95 5.51
N GLN A 34 3.15 -9.67 5.31
CA GLN A 34 2.18 -8.59 5.48
C GLN A 34 1.57 -8.20 4.15
N ILE A 35 0.27 -7.92 4.19
CA ILE A 35 -0.46 -7.24 3.12
C ILE A 35 -1.05 -5.95 3.70
N HIS A 36 -0.81 -4.85 3.01
CA HIS A 36 -1.22 -3.53 3.44
C HIS A 36 -2.33 -3.02 2.55
N HIS A 37 -3.21 -2.23 3.12
CA HIS A 37 -4.21 -1.45 2.40
C HIS A 37 -4.60 -0.24 3.25
N GLY A 38 -5.15 0.79 2.63
CA GLY A 38 -5.67 1.95 3.34
C GLY A 38 -6.97 2.42 2.71
N ASP A 39 -7.57 3.44 3.32
CA ASP A 39 -8.88 3.96 2.92
C ASP A 39 -8.77 5.18 1.99
N GLY A 40 -9.65 5.25 1.00
CA GLY A 40 -9.79 6.38 0.08
C GLY A 40 -8.47 6.80 -0.57
N ILE A 41 -8.17 8.10 -0.60
CA ILE A 41 -6.93 8.59 -1.20
C ILE A 41 -5.67 8.14 -0.42
N ALA A 42 -5.78 7.92 0.89
CA ALA A 42 -4.69 7.47 1.74
C ALA A 42 -4.21 6.05 1.39
N SER A 43 -5.08 5.23 0.77
CA SER A 43 -4.74 3.90 0.24
C SER A 43 -3.47 3.92 -0.63
N TRP A 44 -3.26 4.97 -1.43
CA TRP A 44 -2.07 5.09 -2.29
C TRP A 44 -0.79 5.38 -1.51
N ALA A 45 -0.87 6.17 -0.43
CA ALA A 45 0.29 6.44 0.44
C ALA A 45 0.69 5.17 1.20
N VAL A 46 -0.30 4.46 1.75
CA VAL A 46 -0.10 3.17 2.44
C VAL A 46 0.50 2.14 1.48
N ASN A 47 -0.08 1.98 0.29
CA ASN A 47 0.43 1.07 -0.72
C ASN A 47 1.85 1.43 -1.15
N ARG A 48 2.18 2.71 -1.36
CA ARG A 48 3.55 3.14 -1.72
C ARG A 48 4.57 2.78 -0.65
N ARG A 49 4.25 2.99 0.64
CA ARG A 49 5.13 2.62 1.76
C ARG A 49 5.26 1.10 1.89
N ALA A 50 4.14 0.37 1.78
CA ALA A 50 4.11 -1.08 1.86
C ALA A 50 4.93 -1.72 0.75
N VAL A 51 4.72 -1.24 -0.49
CA VAL A 51 5.58 -1.51 -1.64
C VAL A 51 6.99 -1.23 -1.18
N ALA A 52 7.42 0.00 -0.90
CA ALA A 52 8.79 0.40 -0.50
C ALA A 52 9.46 -0.39 0.65
N ARG A 53 8.71 -1.14 1.46
CA ARG A 53 9.23 -2.05 2.51
C ARG A 53 9.21 -3.56 2.18
N GLY A 54 8.57 -3.93 1.09
CA GLY A 54 8.62 -5.28 0.50
C GLY A 54 7.40 -6.10 0.89
N HIS A 55 6.35 -5.40 1.32
CA HIS A 55 5.07 -5.98 1.67
C HIS A 55 4.17 -6.07 0.44
N SER A 56 3.19 -6.96 0.50
CA SER A 56 2.12 -7.01 -0.50
C SER A 56 1.16 -5.83 -0.29
N ILE A 57 0.42 -5.49 -1.33
CA ILE A 57 -0.63 -4.46 -1.29
C ILE A 57 -1.97 -5.04 -1.71
N ARG A 58 -3.06 -4.40 -1.26
CA ARG A 58 -4.42 -4.59 -1.75
C ARG A 58 -4.91 -3.28 -2.36
N THR A 59 -5.66 -3.37 -3.44
CA THR A 59 -6.36 -2.23 -4.04
C THR A 59 -7.64 -2.72 -4.70
N GLY A 60 -8.63 -1.84 -4.74
CA GLY A 60 -9.93 -2.05 -5.37
C GLY A 60 -10.90 -0.96 -4.92
N LEU A 61 -12.07 -0.90 -5.54
CA LEU A 61 -13.11 0.10 -5.23
C LEU A 61 -13.57 0.07 -3.76
N GLU A 62 -13.40 -1.07 -3.09
CA GLU A 62 -13.63 -1.22 -1.64
C GLU A 62 -12.62 -0.41 -0.82
N ASP A 63 -11.35 -0.41 -1.23
CA ASP A 63 -10.27 0.26 -0.51
C ASP A 63 -10.16 1.74 -0.93
N THR A 64 -10.36 2.03 -2.22
CA THR A 64 -10.30 3.39 -2.75
C THR A 64 -11.12 3.58 -4.02
N PRO A 65 -11.96 4.63 -4.09
CA PRO A 65 -12.71 4.96 -5.30
C PRO A 65 -11.92 5.88 -6.26
N VAL A 66 -10.70 6.28 -5.90
CA VAL A 66 -9.90 7.28 -6.64
C VAL A 66 -8.55 6.74 -7.08
N LEU A 67 -8.04 7.27 -8.19
CA LEU A 67 -6.68 7.07 -8.70
C LEU A 67 -5.66 7.86 -7.86
N PRO A 68 -4.33 7.62 -8.03
CA PRO A 68 -3.31 8.34 -7.27
C PRO A 68 -3.31 9.86 -7.47
N ASP A 69 -3.88 10.33 -8.58
CA ASP A 69 -4.04 11.76 -8.91
C ASP A 69 -5.35 12.36 -8.34
N GLY A 70 -6.15 11.57 -7.63
CA GLY A 70 -7.42 11.98 -7.02
C GLY A 70 -8.63 11.90 -7.93
N ARG A 71 -8.49 11.54 -9.22
CA ARG A 71 -9.65 11.32 -10.10
C ARG A 71 -10.40 10.05 -9.70
N MET A 72 -11.72 10.04 -9.86
CA MET A 72 -12.53 8.83 -9.67
C MET A 72 -12.10 7.73 -10.65
N ALA A 73 -11.90 6.52 -10.15
CA ALA A 73 -11.65 5.36 -10.99
C ALA A 73 -12.94 4.92 -11.69
N THR A 74 -12.85 4.53 -12.96
CA THR A 74 -13.99 3.97 -13.70
C THR A 74 -14.29 2.52 -13.31
N GLY A 75 -13.34 1.85 -12.65
CA GLY A 75 -13.49 0.52 -12.10
C GLY A 75 -12.19 -0.06 -11.56
N ASN A 76 -12.24 -1.30 -11.04
CA ASN A 76 -11.07 -1.99 -10.49
C ASN A 76 -9.92 -2.13 -11.49
N GLY A 77 -10.19 -2.17 -12.80
CA GLY A 77 -9.15 -2.26 -13.82
C GLY A 77 -8.14 -1.12 -13.76
N GLU A 78 -8.61 0.14 -13.63
CA GLU A 78 -7.71 1.29 -13.54
C GLU A 78 -6.91 1.32 -12.24
N LEU A 79 -7.52 0.90 -11.12
CA LEU A 79 -6.87 0.78 -9.82
C LEU A 79 -5.74 -0.26 -9.87
N VAL A 80 -6.01 -1.42 -10.46
CA VAL A 80 -5.01 -2.48 -10.67
C VAL A 80 -3.89 -2.00 -11.58
N THR A 81 -4.20 -1.31 -12.68
CA THR A 81 -3.18 -0.72 -13.56
C THR A 81 -2.29 0.28 -12.81
N ALA A 82 -2.88 1.17 -11.99
CA ALA A 82 -2.12 2.12 -11.17
C ALA A 82 -1.23 1.40 -10.14
N ALA A 83 -1.73 0.34 -9.50
CA ALA A 83 -0.93 -0.47 -8.58
C ALA A 83 0.23 -1.21 -9.28
N ILE A 84 0.05 -1.68 -10.53
CA ILE A 84 1.13 -2.28 -11.32
C ILE A 84 2.24 -1.24 -11.58
N PHE A 85 1.89 0.01 -11.94
CA PHE A 85 2.88 1.08 -12.10
C PHE A 85 3.63 1.35 -10.79
N LEU A 86 2.92 1.41 -9.66
CA LEU A 86 3.51 1.59 -8.34
C LEU A 86 4.50 0.47 -7.98
N LEU A 87 4.17 -0.79 -8.31
CA LEU A 87 5.07 -1.93 -8.13
C LEU A 87 6.30 -1.85 -9.04
N GLY A 88 6.15 -1.29 -10.25
CA GLY A 88 7.24 -1.08 -11.21
C GLY A 88 8.24 0.00 -10.80
N GLU A 89 7.82 1.06 -10.10
CA GLU A 89 8.73 2.08 -9.51
C GLU A 89 9.79 1.46 -8.59
N ARG A 90 9.45 0.30 -8.04
CA ARG A 90 10.26 -0.44 -7.09
C ARG A 90 11.37 -1.29 -7.71
N HIS A 91 11.43 -1.36 -9.04
CA HIS A 91 12.38 -2.22 -9.76
C HIS A 91 13.56 -1.45 -10.39
N PRO A 92 14.56 -0.97 -9.61
CA PRO A 92 15.90 -0.68 -10.11
C PRO A 92 16.86 -1.88 -10.14
N ALA A 93 16.41 -3.11 -9.84
CA ALA A 93 17.26 -4.31 -9.78
C ALA A 93 17.48 -5.05 -11.12
N ASP A 94 17.07 -4.45 -12.26
CA ASP A 94 17.62 -4.77 -13.60
C ASP A 94 18.66 -3.72 -14.05
N ARG A 95 19.14 -2.87 -13.13
CA ARG A 95 20.22 -1.91 -13.39
C ARG A 95 21.38 -2.06 -12.41
N ARG A 96 22.00 -3.26 -12.33
CA ARG A 96 23.45 -3.45 -12.06
C ARG A 96 23.90 -4.85 -12.51
N GLY A 97 24.12 -5.01 -13.81
CA GLY A 97 25.41 -5.54 -14.26
C GLY A 97 26.37 -4.35 -14.38
N GLY A 98 27.55 -4.47 -13.78
CA GLY A 98 28.57 -3.40 -13.72
C GLY A 98 29.26 -3.37 -12.36
#